data_AF-A0A371YIT9-F1
#
_entry.id   AF-A0A371YIT9-F1
#
_cell.length_a   1.000
_cell.length_b   1.000
_cell.length_c   1.000
_cell.angle_alpha   90.00
_cell.angle_beta   90.00
_cell.angle_gamma   90.00
#
_symmetry.space_group_name_H-M   'P 1'
#
loop_
_entity.id
_entity.type
_entity.pdbx_description
1 polymer ?
#
loop_
_entity_poly.entity_id
_entity_poly.type
_entity_poly.pdbx_seq_one_letter_code
_entity_poly.pdbx_strand_id
1 'polypeptide(L)' 'SYEAHKDENGAANYGFTAVEIKELGQIKVFDEKGNPYRDFTDQLDHRNINNLLIGFIERNRLVEAV' A
#
# COMPACT_ATOMS: atom_id res chain seq x y z
N SER A 1 3.86 -1.19 -16.66
CA SER A 1 4.08 0.25 -16.39
C SER A 1 2.98 0.72 -15.46
N TYR A 2 3.29 1.60 -14.50
CA TYR A 2 2.28 2.24 -13.64
C TYR A 2 1.54 3.30 -14.47
N GLU A 3 0.21 3.21 -14.53
CA GLU A 3 -0.62 4.22 -15.18
C GLU A 3 -1.09 5.23 -14.14
N ALA A 4 -0.61 6.46 -14.24
CA ALA A 4 -1.05 7.54 -13.36
C ALA A 4 -2.55 7.82 -13.58
N HIS A 5 -3.34 7.69 -12.53
CA HIS A 5 -4.75 8.08 -12.56
C HIS A 5 -4.85 9.61 -12.51
N LYS A 6 -5.51 10.20 -13.53
CA LYS A 6 -5.86 11.64 -13.52
C LYS A 6 -6.85 11.89 -12.39
N ASP A 7 -6.66 12.98 -11.66
CA ASP A 7 -7.70 13.47 -10.78
C ASP A 7 -8.96 13.86 -11.61
N GLU A 8 -10.14 13.76 -11.02
CA GLU A 8 -11.42 13.83 -11.75
C GLU A 8 -11.79 15.25 -12.24
N ASN A 9 -10.83 16.19 -12.30
CA ASN A 9 -11.11 17.60 -12.58
C ASN A 9 -10.37 18.13 -13.82
N GLY A 10 -10.39 17.39 -14.94
CA GLY A 10 -10.39 17.93 -16.32
C GLY A 10 -9.38 19.02 -16.73
N ALA A 11 -8.34 19.31 -15.94
CA ALA A 11 -7.42 20.42 -16.12
C ALA A 11 -5.98 19.91 -16.09
N ALA A 12 -5.17 20.39 -17.04
CA ALA A 12 -3.86 19.86 -17.37
C ALA A 12 -2.74 20.04 -16.31
N ASN A 13 -3.07 20.49 -15.09
CA ASN A 13 -2.08 20.94 -14.09
C ASN A 13 -2.15 20.25 -12.73
N TYR A 14 -2.94 19.19 -12.56
CA TYR A 14 -2.97 18.51 -11.27
C TYR A 14 -1.78 17.55 -11.13
N GLY A 15 -0.98 17.78 -10.09
CA GLY A 15 0.06 16.86 -9.66
C GLY A 15 -0.56 15.51 -9.31
N PHE A 16 0.12 14.42 -9.68
CA PHE A 16 -0.30 13.10 -9.24
C PHE A 16 0.11 12.92 -7.78
N THR A 17 -0.79 12.37 -6.96
CA THR A 17 -0.41 11.89 -5.63
C THR A 17 0.08 10.46 -5.79
N ALA A 18 1.39 10.26 -5.70
CA ALA A 18 1.97 8.92 -5.68
C ALA A 18 2.06 8.42 -4.23
N VAL A 19 1.62 7.18 -4.02
CA VAL A 19 1.74 6.53 -2.72
C VAL A 19 2.93 5.59 -2.73
N GLU A 20 3.84 5.79 -1.78
CA GLU A 20 4.97 4.89 -1.52
C GLU A 20 4.84 4.32 -0.11
N ILE A 21 4.81 2.99 0.01
CA ILE A 21 4.92 2.31 1.30
C ILE A 21 6.40 2.06 1.57
N LYS A 22 6.97 2.83 2.51
CA LYS A 22 8.39 2.72 2.90
C LYS A 22 8.69 1.46 3.73
N GLU A 23 7.77 1.10 4.62
CA GLU A 23 7.86 -0.09 5.46
C GLU A 23 6.46 -0.53 5.90
N LEU A 24 6.20 -1.83 5.87
CA LEU A 24 5.14 -2.45 6.66
C LEU A 24 5.84 -3.15 7.84
N GLY A 25 5.53 -2.73 9.06
CA GLY A 25 6.15 -3.32 10.24
C GLY A 25 5.95 -4.84 10.29
N GLN A 26 6.89 -5.57 10.88
CA GLN A 26 6.75 -7.02 11.07
C GLN A 26 5.53 -7.33 11.95
N ILE A 27 4.56 -8.05 11.39
CA ILE A 27 3.42 -8.58 12.15
C ILE A 27 3.83 -9.94 12.70
N LYS A 28 3.82 -10.09 14.02
CA LYS A 28 4.00 -11.39 14.68
C LYS A 28 2.65 -11.89 15.15
N VAL A 29 2.28 -13.08 14.68
CA VAL A 29 1.06 -13.76 15.12
C VAL A 29 1.43 -14.75 16.21
N PHE A 30 0.67 -14.77 17.29
CA PHE A 30 0.88 -15.65 18.43
C PHE A 30 -0.32 -16.57 18.63
N ASP A 31 -0.08 -17.80 19.11
CA ASP A 31 -1.13 -18.69 19.57
C ASP A 31 -1.70 -18.23 20.93
N GLU A 32 -2.73 -18.92 21.43
CA GLU A 32 -3.35 -18.64 22.73
C GLU A 32 -2.40 -18.75 23.95
N LYS A 33 -1.24 -19.38 23.76
CA LYS A 33 -0.19 -19.57 24.77
C LYS A 33 0.96 -18.58 24.61
N GLY A 34 0.90 -17.68 23.63
CA GLY A 34 1.94 -16.70 23.34
C GLY A 34 3.12 -17.23 22.50
N ASN A 35 3.00 -18.42 21.90
CA ASN A 35 4.05 -18.92 20.98
C ASN A 35 3.88 -18.27 19.61
N PRO A 36 4.97 -17.82 18.96
CA PRO A 36 4.87 -17.21 17.64
C PRO A 36 4.60 -18.28 16.57
N TYR A 37 3.71 -17.95 15.63
CA TYR A 37 3.62 -18.67 14.36
C TYR A 37 4.82 -18.32 13.48
N ARG A 38 5.28 -19.31 12.71
CA ARG A 38 6.30 -19.07 11.69
C ARG A 38 5.71 -18.17 10.61
N ASP A 39 6.42 -17.11 10.31
CA ASP A 39 6.16 -16.29 9.14
C ASP A 39 6.66 -17.02 7.89
N PHE A 40 5.77 -17.18 6.91
CA PHE A 40 6.06 -17.82 5.63
C PHE A 40 5.98 -16.82 4.46
N THR A 41 5.75 -15.54 4.76
CA THR A 41 5.68 -14.47 3.77
C THR A 41 7.08 -14.18 3.24
N ASP A 42 7.22 -14.18 1.92
CA ASP A 42 8.48 -13.83 1.26
C ASP A 42 8.49 -12.39 0.71
N GLN A 43 9.57 -12.02 0.04
CA GLN A 43 9.71 -10.68 -0.53
C GLN A 43 8.68 -10.38 -1.62
N LEU A 44 8.23 -11.41 -2.38
CA LEU A 44 7.23 -11.25 -3.42
C LEU A 44 5.86 -11.02 -2.80
N ASP A 45 5.52 -11.77 -1.75
CA ASP A 45 4.29 -11.56 -0.98
C ASP A 45 4.23 -10.13 -0.42
N HIS A 46 5.32 -9.63 0.17
CA HIS A 46 5.40 -8.25 0.66
C HIS A 46 5.15 -7.22 -0.46
N ARG A 47 5.77 -7.39 -1.63
CA ARG A 47 5.55 -6.49 -2.77
C ARG A 47 4.09 -6.52 -3.22
N ASN A 48 3.49 -7.70 -3.27
CA ASN A 48 2.09 -7.85 -3.69
C ASN A 48 1.13 -7.17 -2.70
N ILE A 49 1.36 -7.33 -1.39
CA ILE A 49 0.58 -6.66 -0.34
C ILE A 49 0.73 -5.14 -0.45
N ASN A 50 1.96 -4.63 -0.63
CA ASN A 50 2.20 -3.20 -0.81
C ASN A 50 1.43 -2.63 -2.01
N ASN A 51 1.46 -3.32 -3.15
CA ASN A 51 0.76 -2.89 -4.36
C ASN A 51 -0.76 -2.86 -4.16
N LEU A 52 -1.32 -3.83 -3.43
CA LEU A 52 -2.75 -3.85 -3.09
C LEU A 52 -3.14 -2.66 -2.20
N LEU A 53 -2.33 -2.36 -1.19
CA LEU A 53 -2.56 -1.24 -0.29
C LEU A 53 -2.42 0.11 -1.02
N ILE A 54 -1.40 0.28 -1.85
CA ILE A 54 -1.20 1.47 -2.69
C ILE A 54 -2.44 1.69 -3.57
N GLY A 55 -2.86 0.67 -4.32
CA GLY A 55 -4.02 0.79 -5.19
C GLY A 55 -5.32 1.09 -4.44
N PHE A 56 -5.49 0.56 -3.21
CA PHE A 56 -6.62 0.89 -2.35
C PHE A 56 -6.59 2.35 -1.89
N ILE A 57 -5.43 2.85 -1.44
CA ILE A 57 -5.27 4.23 -0.99
C ILE A 57 -5.55 5.20 -2.15
N GLU A 58 -4.97 4.94 -3.32
CA GLU A 58 -5.12 5.79 -4.52
C GLU A 58 -6.57 5.79 -5.01
N ARG A 59 -7.21 4.62 -5.12
CA ARG A 59 -8.60 4.50 -5.57
C ARG A 59 -9.59 5.20 -4.64
N ASN A 60 -9.31 5.22 -3.34
CA ASN A 60 -10.21 5.80 -2.34
C ASN A 60 -9.79 7.21 -1.89
N ARG A 61 -8.75 7.79 -2.50
CA ARG A 61 -8.20 9.12 -2.15
C ARG A 61 -7.96 9.28 -0.65
N LEU A 62 -7.37 8.26 -0.03
CA LEU A 62 -7.08 8.28 1.42
C LEU A 62 -5.83 9.11 1.77
N VAL A 63 -5.18 9.69 0.76
CA VAL A 63 -4.18 10.74 0.91
C VAL A 63 -4.46 11.80 -0.16
N GLU A 64 -4.46 13.07 0.24
CA GLU A 64 -4.52 14.21 -0.67
C GLU A 64 -3.34 15.14 -0.33
N ALA A 65 -2.78 15.80 -1.35
CA ALA A 65 -1.74 16.79 -1.17
C ALA A 65 -2.31 18.01 -0.42
N VAL A 66 -1.61 18.45 0.64
CA VAL A 66 -1.95 19.67 1.42
C VAL A 66 -1.63 20.93 0.64
#